data_AF-A0A918C3P8-F1
#
_entry.id   AF-A0A918C3P8-F1
#
_cell.length_a   1.000
_cell.length_b   1.000
_cell.length_c   1.000
_cell.angle_alpha   90.00
_cell.angle_beta   90.00
_cell.angle_gamma   90.00
#
_symmetry.space_group_name_H-M   'P 1'
#
loop_
_entity.id
_entity.type
_entity.pdbx_description
1 polymer ?
#
loop_
_entity_poly.entity_id
_entity_poly.type
_entity_poly.pdbx_seq_one_letter_code
_entity_poly.pdbx_strand_id
1 'polypeptide(L)'
;MTAFPLTDDFLTALRLAHTFHSGQYRKGTEEQDAAGVPYLSHLLGVASIALEFGASEPEAIAALLHDALEDGPTYTGRDAAVLRREIVAAFGQRGDLIAHLVDGATDDAPAAGQRKRLWKDRKLEYLAKLPDESASALLVSASDKLHNARTILSDLLVVGPAVFGRFNQGRDGTLQYYRLLADTYQRLRMPDVLARPRLQALFAELERTVGTLETACGLTAEQVRAFPNLN
;
A
#
# COMPACT_ATOMS: atom_id res chain seq x y z
N MET A 1 21.45 26.08 -6.45
CA MET A 1 21.10 25.07 -5.42
C MET A 1 19.75 24.50 -5.81
N THR A 2 19.63 23.19 -5.98
CA THR A 2 18.31 22.56 -6.16
C THR A 2 17.53 22.76 -4.86
N ALA A 3 16.33 23.34 -4.95
CA ALA A 3 15.47 23.51 -3.78
C ALA A 3 15.21 22.15 -3.12
N PHE A 4 15.06 22.16 -1.79
CA PHE A 4 14.67 20.95 -1.06
C PHE A 4 13.33 20.43 -1.61
N PRO A 5 13.21 19.12 -1.94
CA PRO A 5 12.10 18.62 -2.75
C PRO A 5 10.78 18.48 -2.00
N LEU A 6 10.78 18.56 -0.66
CA LEU A 6 9.57 18.48 0.17
C LEU A 6 9.25 19.86 0.77
N THR A 7 8.15 20.44 0.29
CA THR A 7 7.62 21.73 0.71
C THR A 7 6.67 21.58 1.89
N ASP A 8 6.04 22.69 2.29
CA ASP A 8 5.00 22.70 3.33
C ASP A 8 3.77 21.84 2.95
N ASP A 9 3.60 21.49 1.67
CA ASP A 9 2.58 20.53 1.24
C ASP A 9 2.84 19.15 1.88
N PHE A 10 4.08 18.69 1.97
CA PHE A 10 4.37 17.41 2.62
C PHE A 10 4.05 17.46 4.13
N LEU A 11 4.31 18.60 4.78
CA LEU A 11 3.92 18.81 6.19
C LEU A 11 2.38 18.83 6.35
N THR A 12 1.67 19.41 5.39
CA THR A 12 0.21 19.42 5.34
C THR A 12 -0.34 18.01 5.18
N ALA A 13 0.24 17.21 4.28
CA ALA A 13 -0.10 15.80 4.11
C ALA A 13 0.13 14.98 5.39
N LEU A 14 1.24 15.22 6.09
CA LEU A 14 1.51 14.54 7.36
C LEU A 14 0.46 14.85 8.43
N ARG A 15 -0.01 16.10 8.52
CA ARG A 15 -1.11 16.46 9.43
C ARG A 15 -2.42 15.77 9.04
N LEU A 16 -2.72 15.68 7.74
CA LEU A 16 -3.91 14.96 7.26
C LEU A 16 -3.82 13.47 7.59
N ALA A 17 -2.68 12.81 7.30
CA ALA A 17 -2.44 11.41 7.65
C ALA A 17 -2.61 11.14 9.15
N HIS A 18 -2.02 11.99 10.00
CA HIS A 18 -2.21 11.90 11.44
C HIS A 18 -3.69 12.04 11.84
N THR A 19 -4.39 13.05 11.31
CA THR A 19 -5.80 13.29 11.64
C THR A 19 -6.71 12.15 11.17
N PHE A 20 -6.49 11.63 9.96
CA PHE A 20 -7.35 10.60 9.37
C PHE A 20 -7.17 9.22 10.00
N HIS A 21 -5.99 8.97 10.58
CA HIS A 21 -5.64 7.68 11.20
C HIS A 21 -5.38 7.81 12.72
N SER A 22 -5.88 8.87 13.35
CA SER A 22 -5.73 9.09 14.79
C SER A 22 -6.41 7.97 15.58
N GLY A 23 -5.64 7.29 16.44
CA GLY A 23 -6.12 6.12 17.19
C GLY A 23 -6.09 4.80 16.40
N GLN A 24 -5.57 4.78 15.17
CA GLN A 24 -5.33 3.55 14.43
C GLN A 24 -3.97 2.94 14.80
N TYR A 25 -3.96 1.62 14.98
CA TYR A 25 -2.77 0.82 15.27
C TYR A 25 -2.61 -0.34 14.28
N ARG A 26 -1.38 -0.85 14.15
CA ARG A 26 -1.07 -2.02 13.33
C ARG A 26 -1.64 -3.28 13.99
N LYS A 27 -2.38 -4.07 13.20
CA LYS A 27 -3.00 -5.33 13.67
C LYS A 27 -1.97 -6.30 14.24
N GLY A 28 -2.26 -6.87 15.40
CA GLY A 28 -1.43 -7.93 15.98
C GLY A 28 -0.14 -7.44 16.65
N THR A 29 -0.06 -6.14 16.97
CA THR A 29 1.08 -5.53 17.68
C THR A 29 0.76 -5.15 19.14
N GLU A 30 -0.42 -5.53 19.63
CA GLU A 30 -0.96 -5.16 20.94
C GLU A 30 -0.13 -5.71 22.12
N GLU A 31 0.74 -6.69 21.87
CA GLU A 31 1.63 -7.30 22.86
C GLU A 31 2.79 -6.38 23.29
N GLN A 32 3.07 -5.31 22.55
CA GLN A 32 4.10 -4.31 22.86
C GLN A 32 3.44 -3.10 23.53
N ASP A 33 3.47 -3.07 24.87
CA ASP A 33 3.07 -1.96 25.74
C ASP A 33 1.70 -1.32 25.41
N ALA A 34 0.63 -2.07 25.69
CA ALA A 34 -0.77 -1.64 25.87
C ALA A 34 -1.48 -0.88 24.73
N ALA A 35 -0.78 -0.39 23.70
CA ALA A 35 -1.38 0.38 22.60
C ALA A 35 -1.05 -0.18 21.21
N GLY A 36 0.03 -0.96 21.05
CA GLY A 36 0.49 -1.43 19.73
C GLY A 36 1.17 -0.34 18.90
N VAL A 37 1.68 -0.72 17.73
CA VAL A 37 2.44 0.20 16.85
C VAL A 37 1.47 1.15 16.13
N PRO A 38 1.63 2.49 16.24
CA PRO A 38 0.76 3.44 15.56
C PRO A 38 0.78 3.25 14.04
N TYR A 39 -0.39 3.32 13.40
CA TYR A 39 -0.51 3.11 11.95
C TYR A 39 0.26 4.13 11.11
N LEU A 40 0.48 5.32 11.67
CA LEU A 40 1.31 6.36 11.06
C LEU A 40 2.72 5.87 10.69
N SER A 41 3.26 4.87 11.42
CA SER A 41 4.53 4.22 11.07
C SER A 41 4.52 3.61 9.67
N HIS A 42 3.42 2.97 9.27
CA HIS A 42 3.25 2.39 7.93
C HIS A 42 3.18 3.49 6.88
N LEU A 43 2.35 4.52 7.09
CA LEU A 43 2.19 5.61 6.15
C LEU A 43 3.52 6.35 5.88
N LEU A 44 4.29 6.60 6.95
CA LEU A 44 5.64 7.16 6.85
C LEU A 44 6.60 6.21 6.12
N GLY A 45 6.54 4.90 6.41
CA GLY A 45 7.36 3.90 5.74
C GLY A 45 7.08 3.80 4.24
N VAL A 46 5.80 3.85 3.83
CA VAL A 46 5.41 3.85 2.41
C VAL A 46 5.87 5.12 1.70
N ALA A 47 5.71 6.29 2.33
CA ALA A 47 6.23 7.55 1.80
C ALA A 47 7.77 7.53 1.65
N SER A 48 8.49 6.98 2.63
CA SER A 48 9.95 6.82 2.57
C SER A 48 10.37 5.94 1.40
N ILE A 49 9.72 4.78 1.21
CA ILE A 49 10.00 3.88 0.08
C ILE A 49 9.74 4.61 -1.24
N ALA A 50 8.59 5.28 -1.38
CA ALA A 50 8.28 6.01 -2.61
C ALA A 50 9.37 7.05 -2.95
N LEU A 51 9.82 7.82 -1.96
CA LEU A 51 10.91 8.80 -2.12
C LEU A 51 12.24 8.15 -2.54
N GLU A 52 12.64 7.05 -1.89
CA GLU A 52 13.86 6.30 -2.24
C GLU A 52 13.82 5.75 -3.68
N PHE A 53 12.62 5.43 -4.17
CA PHE A 53 12.38 4.93 -5.53
C PHE A 53 11.93 6.02 -6.52
N GLY A 54 12.23 7.29 -6.21
CA GLY A 54 12.14 8.38 -7.19
C GLY A 54 10.75 8.99 -7.33
N ALA A 55 9.98 9.01 -6.24
CA ALA A 55 8.76 9.81 -6.16
C ALA A 55 9.08 11.31 -6.31
N SER A 56 8.23 11.99 -7.07
CA SER A 56 7.99 13.43 -6.94
C SER A 56 7.23 13.73 -5.64
N GLU A 57 7.18 15.00 -5.24
CA GLU A 57 6.46 15.41 -4.04
C GLU A 57 4.96 15.00 -4.07
N PRO A 58 4.18 15.20 -5.15
CA PRO A 58 2.79 14.74 -5.20
C PRO A 58 2.64 13.22 -5.04
N GLU A 59 3.57 12.44 -5.59
CA GLU A 59 3.57 10.98 -5.44
C GLU A 59 3.92 10.57 -4.00
N ALA A 60 4.87 11.27 -3.35
CA ALA A 60 5.21 11.03 -1.96
C ALA A 60 4.05 11.41 -1.00
N ILE A 61 3.32 12.49 -1.31
CA ILE A 61 2.10 12.88 -0.60
C ILE A 61 1.01 11.82 -0.80
N ALA A 62 0.80 11.35 -2.03
CA ALA A 62 -0.17 10.29 -2.30
C ALA A 62 0.21 8.98 -1.58
N ALA A 63 1.50 8.63 -1.54
CA ALA A 63 2.02 7.50 -0.78
C ALA A 63 1.76 7.64 0.74
N LEU A 64 1.90 8.85 1.30
CA LEU A 64 1.59 9.12 2.70
C LEU A 64 0.08 9.05 3.01
N LEU A 65 -0.77 9.33 2.02
CA LEU A 65 -2.23 9.40 2.16
C LEU A 65 -2.95 8.19 1.56
N HIS A 66 -2.25 7.14 1.11
CA HIS A 66 -2.83 6.11 0.25
C HIS A 66 -4.01 5.36 0.88
N ASP A 67 -4.02 5.18 2.21
CA ASP A 67 -5.10 4.52 2.96
C ASP A 67 -6.17 5.49 3.49
N ALA A 68 -6.05 6.80 3.22
CA ALA A 68 -6.95 7.82 3.75
C ALA A 68 -8.42 7.56 3.42
N LEU A 69 -8.69 7.07 2.21
CA LEU A 69 -10.06 6.83 1.72
C LEU A 69 -10.58 5.44 2.10
N GLU A 70 -9.69 4.47 2.35
CA GLU A 70 -10.05 3.11 2.73
C GLU A 70 -10.35 3.00 4.24
N ASP A 71 -9.44 3.51 5.08
CA ASP A 71 -9.51 3.35 6.53
C ASP A 71 -9.98 4.62 7.24
N GLY A 72 -9.66 5.80 6.69
CA GLY A 72 -10.03 7.08 7.29
C GLY A 72 -11.52 7.23 7.64
N PRO A 73 -12.48 6.68 6.86
CA PRO A 73 -13.89 6.74 7.25
C PRO A 73 -14.19 6.08 8.61
N THR A 74 -13.48 4.99 8.94
CA THR A 74 -13.64 4.28 10.20
C THR A 74 -13.13 5.10 11.39
N TYR A 75 -12.00 5.79 11.22
CA TYR A 75 -11.33 6.50 12.32
C TYR A 75 -11.81 7.94 12.48
N THR A 76 -12.39 8.53 11.44
CA THR A 76 -12.91 9.90 11.48
C THR A 76 -14.43 9.99 11.59
N GLY A 77 -15.14 8.90 11.28
CA GLY A 77 -16.61 8.90 11.17
C GLY A 77 -17.15 9.73 10.00
N ARG A 78 -16.30 10.05 9.01
CA ARG A 78 -16.65 10.86 7.83
C ARG A 78 -16.56 10.02 6.56
N ASP A 79 -17.43 10.27 5.60
CA ASP A 79 -17.41 9.51 4.34
C ASP A 79 -16.10 9.73 3.56
N ALA A 80 -15.67 8.71 2.79
CA ALA A 80 -14.50 8.80 1.92
C ALA A 80 -14.57 10.00 0.96
N ALA A 81 -15.76 10.33 0.45
CA ALA A 81 -15.96 11.50 -0.41
C ALA A 81 -15.67 12.84 0.30
N VAL A 82 -15.89 12.93 1.63
CA VAL A 82 -15.53 14.11 2.44
C VAL A 82 -14.00 14.20 2.56
N LEU A 83 -13.36 13.09 2.93
CA LEU A 83 -11.89 13.03 3.07
C LEU A 83 -11.18 13.36 1.75
N ARG A 84 -11.70 12.84 0.64
CA ARG A 84 -11.20 13.14 -0.71
C ARG A 84 -11.29 14.63 -1.04
N ARG A 85 -12.39 15.30 -0.68
CA ARG A 85 -12.52 16.76 -0.88
C ARG A 85 -11.54 17.55 -0.01
N GLU A 86 -11.29 17.10 1.23
CA GLU A 86 -10.28 17.70 2.10
C GLU A 86 -8.87 17.57 1.51
N ILE A 87 -8.53 16.42 0.93
CA ILE A 87 -7.27 16.23 0.19
C ILE A 87 -7.17 17.22 -0.97
N VAL A 88 -8.20 17.30 -1.83
CA VAL A 88 -8.18 18.22 -2.99
C VAL A 88 -8.00 19.67 -2.53
N ALA A 89 -8.76 20.10 -1.51
CA ALA A 89 -8.70 21.47 -1.01
C ALA A 89 -7.34 21.84 -0.38
N ALA A 90 -6.63 20.86 0.22
CA ALA A 90 -5.38 21.11 0.92
C ALA A 90 -4.20 21.46 -0.01
N PHE A 91 -4.23 21.04 -1.28
CA PHE A 91 -3.07 21.13 -2.18
C PHE A 91 -3.30 21.99 -3.44
N GLY A 92 -4.40 22.76 -3.47
CA GLY A 92 -4.71 23.67 -4.56
C GLY A 92 -4.67 23.01 -5.94
N GLN A 93 -3.85 23.54 -6.86
CA GLN A 93 -3.73 23.02 -8.23
C GLN A 93 -3.25 21.56 -8.32
N ARG A 94 -2.57 21.05 -7.28
CA ARG A 94 -2.06 19.67 -7.22
C ARG A 94 -3.07 18.70 -6.57
N GLY A 95 -4.14 19.23 -5.97
CA GLY A 95 -5.10 18.45 -5.19
C GLY A 95 -5.78 17.33 -5.97
N ASP A 96 -6.21 17.61 -7.20
CA ASP A 96 -6.87 16.61 -8.04
C ASP A 96 -5.94 15.47 -8.44
N LEU A 97 -4.67 15.77 -8.74
CA LEU A 97 -3.65 14.77 -9.03
C LEU A 97 -3.40 13.86 -7.82
N ILE A 98 -3.21 14.47 -6.63
CA ILE A 98 -2.97 13.73 -5.39
C ILE A 98 -4.18 12.84 -5.06
N ALA A 99 -5.39 13.39 -5.12
CA ALA A 99 -6.61 12.64 -4.87
C ALA A 99 -6.77 11.48 -5.86
N HIS A 100 -6.47 11.68 -7.14
CA HIS A 100 -6.52 10.61 -8.15
C HIS A 100 -5.52 9.47 -7.86
N LEU A 101 -4.31 9.79 -7.41
CA LEU A 101 -3.33 8.77 -7.01
C LEU A 101 -3.78 8.01 -5.76
N VAL A 102 -4.40 8.69 -4.79
CA VAL A 102 -4.98 8.05 -3.59
C VAL A 102 -6.17 7.15 -3.97
N ASP A 103 -7.03 7.59 -4.89
CA ASP A 103 -8.13 6.78 -5.43
C ASP A 103 -7.58 5.48 -6.05
N GLY A 104 -6.49 5.57 -6.83
CA GLY A 104 -5.83 4.41 -7.45
C GLY A 104 -5.26 3.40 -6.45
N ALA A 105 -4.85 3.86 -5.26
CA ALA A 105 -4.32 3.00 -4.20
C ALA A 105 -5.41 2.31 -3.35
N THR A 106 -6.63 2.83 -3.37
CA THR A 106 -7.77 2.35 -2.55
C THR A 106 -8.36 1.05 -3.13
N ASP A 107 -8.45 -0.02 -2.31
CA ASP A 107 -8.97 -1.33 -2.75
C ASP A 107 -10.51 -1.41 -2.66
N ASP A 108 -11.10 -0.76 -1.65
CA ASP A 108 -12.55 -0.65 -1.44
C ASP A 108 -12.86 0.54 -0.52
N ALA A 109 -13.88 1.33 -0.88
CA ALA A 109 -14.39 2.41 -0.03
C ALA A 109 -15.92 2.25 0.13
N PRO A 110 -16.38 1.20 0.83
CA PRO A 110 -17.81 0.97 0.99
C PRO A 110 -18.44 2.14 1.77
N ALA A 111 -19.68 2.50 1.41
CA ALA A 111 -20.43 3.49 2.16
C ALA A 111 -20.64 3.04 3.62
N ALA A 112 -20.80 4.00 4.54
CA ALA A 112 -21.00 3.71 5.95
C ALA A 112 -22.11 2.66 6.16
N GLY A 113 -21.78 1.58 6.87
CA GLY A 113 -22.70 0.48 7.14
C GLY A 113 -22.76 -0.63 6.07
N GLN A 114 -22.07 -0.49 4.94
CA GLN A 114 -21.95 -1.56 3.94
C GLN A 114 -20.75 -2.46 4.20
N ARG A 115 -20.90 -3.75 3.90
CA ARG A 115 -19.79 -4.70 3.96
C ARG A 115 -18.91 -4.55 2.73
N LYS A 116 -17.60 -4.58 2.97
CA LYS A 116 -16.55 -4.78 1.96
C LYS A 116 -16.93 -5.96 1.05
N ARG A 117 -16.72 -5.83 -0.26
CA ARG A 117 -16.96 -6.90 -1.27
C ARG A 117 -16.16 -8.18 -0.94
N LEU A 118 -16.40 -9.28 -1.67
CA LEU A 118 -15.62 -10.50 -1.45
C LEU A 118 -14.13 -10.24 -1.70
N TRP A 119 -13.28 -10.79 -0.84
CA TRP A 119 -11.83 -10.56 -0.90
C TRP A 119 -11.24 -10.98 -2.26
N LYS A 120 -11.66 -12.14 -2.78
CA LYS A 120 -11.20 -12.67 -4.07
C LYS A 120 -11.50 -11.68 -5.20
N ASP A 121 -12.75 -11.23 -5.30
CA ASP A 121 -13.20 -10.33 -6.37
C ASP A 121 -12.40 -9.02 -6.36
N ARG A 122 -12.23 -8.40 -5.18
CA ARG A 122 -11.41 -7.19 -5.06
C ARG A 122 -9.97 -7.40 -5.49
N LYS A 123 -9.34 -8.49 -5.04
CA LYS A 123 -7.92 -8.73 -5.35
C LYS A 123 -7.71 -9.05 -6.82
N LEU A 124 -8.64 -9.75 -7.46
CA LEU A 124 -8.59 -9.99 -8.91
C LEU A 124 -8.84 -8.71 -9.72
N GLU A 125 -9.83 -7.90 -9.35
CA GLU A 125 -10.06 -6.59 -9.98
C GLU A 125 -8.83 -5.67 -9.82
N TYR A 126 -8.24 -5.65 -8.63
CA TYR A 126 -7.02 -4.90 -8.36
C TYR A 126 -5.86 -5.35 -9.25
N LEU A 127 -5.63 -6.66 -9.38
CA LEU A 127 -4.59 -7.20 -10.27
C LEU A 127 -4.86 -6.87 -11.74
N ALA A 128 -6.13 -6.94 -12.16
CA ALA A 128 -6.54 -6.71 -13.54
C ALA A 128 -6.37 -5.25 -13.98
N LYS A 129 -6.51 -4.27 -13.06
CA LYS A 129 -6.33 -2.85 -13.40
C LYS A 129 -4.87 -2.39 -13.50
N LEU A 130 -3.92 -3.07 -12.84
CA LEU A 130 -2.51 -2.62 -12.80
C LEU A 130 -1.88 -2.33 -14.18
N PRO A 131 -2.14 -3.10 -15.25
CA PRO A 131 -1.62 -2.79 -16.58
C PRO A 131 -2.11 -1.47 -17.18
N ASP A 132 -3.25 -0.96 -16.72
CA ASP A 132 -3.88 0.28 -17.20
C ASP A 132 -3.56 1.49 -16.30
N GLU A 133 -2.86 1.28 -15.18
CA GLU A 133 -2.48 2.32 -14.24
C GLU A 133 -1.22 3.07 -14.69
N SER A 134 -1.14 4.36 -14.32
CA SER A 134 0.04 5.19 -14.59
C SER A 134 1.26 4.73 -13.79
N ALA A 135 2.47 5.02 -14.29
CA ALA A 135 3.71 4.78 -13.54
C ALA A 135 3.72 5.43 -12.13
N SER A 136 3.02 6.56 -11.95
CA SER A 136 2.86 7.22 -10.65
C SER A 136 1.97 6.44 -9.68
N ALA A 137 0.83 5.94 -10.15
CA ALA A 137 -0.05 5.10 -9.34
C ALA A 137 0.61 3.77 -8.97
N LEU A 138 1.34 3.18 -9.93
CA LEU A 138 2.12 1.96 -9.71
C LEU A 138 3.25 2.13 -8.69
N LEU A 139 3.91 3.30 -8.66
CA LEU A 139 4.92 3.62 -7.65
C LEU A 139 4.32 3.62 -6.24
N VAL A 140 3.19 4.32 -6.05
CA VAL A 140 2.49 4.40 -4.76
C VAL A 140 2.08 2.99 -4.32
N SER A 141 1.43 2.25 -5.22
CA SER A 141 0.97 0.89 -4.92
C SER A 141 2.12 -0.06 -4.56
N ALA A 142 3.16 -0.14 -5.41
CA ALA A 142 4.27 -1.05 -5.15
C ALA A 142 5.05 -0.67 -3.88
N SER A 143 5.08 0.61 -3.50
CA SER A 143 5.69 1.07 -2.25
C SER A 143 4.93 0.54 -1.03
N ASP A 144 3.59 0.62 -1.06
CA ASP A 144 2.74 0.01 -0.04
C ASP A 144 2.95 -1.51 0.05
N LYS A 145 2.87 -2.21 -1.09
CA LYS A 145 3.05 -3.68 -1.11
C LYS A 145 4.44 -4.09 -0.62
N LEU A 146 5.49 -3.34 -0.97
CA LEU A 146 6.84 -3.62 -0.47
C LEU A 146 6.93 -3.42 1.05
N HIS A 147 6.38 -2.32 1.58
CA HIS A 147 6.34 -2.10 3.03
C HIS A 147 5.65 -3.25 3.74
N ASN A 148 4.45 -3.62 3.30
CA ASN A 148 3.68 -4.69 3.93
C ASN A 148 4.36 -6.05 3.80
N ALA A 149 4.97 -6.39 2.67
CA ALA A 149 5.75 -7.61 2.51
C ALA A 149 6.94 -7.67 3.48
N ARG A 150 7.67 -6.55 3.65
CA ARG A 150 8.76 -6.43 4.64
C ARG A 150 8.25 -6.56 6.07
N THR A 151 7.10 -5.98 6.40
CA THR A 151 6.48 -6.13 7.73
C THR A 151 6.12 -7.58 8.00
N ILE A 152 5.46 -8.28 7.05
CA ILE A 152 5.10 -9.69 7.21
C ILE A 152 6.36 -10.55 7.42
N LEU A 153 7.42 -10.30 6.65
CA LEU A 153 8.68 -11.03 6.79
C LEU A 153 9.33 -10.80 8.16
N SER A 154 9.39 -9.56 8.63
CA SER A 154 9.90 -9.24 9.97
C SER A 154 9.05 -9.87 11.07
N ASP A 155 7.73 -9.81 10.96
CA ASP A 155 6.81 -10.42 11.92
C ASP A 155 6.92 -11.95 11.94
N LEU A 156 7.17 -12.58 10.78
CA LEU A 156 7.43 -14.02 10.70
C LEU A 156 8.67 -14.41 11.52
N LEU A 157 9.69 -13.54 11.62
CA LEU A 157 10.87 -13.79 12.46
C LEU A 157 10.56 -13.66 13.96
N VAL A 158 9.60 -12.81 14.33
CA VAL A 158 9.27 -12.53 15.73
C VAL A 158 8.25 -13.52 16.28
N VAL A 159 7.14 -13.74 15.57
CA VAL A 159 6.00 -14.56 16.04
C VAL A 159 5.81 -15.85 15.25
N GLY A 160 6.67 -16.13 14.27
CA GLY A 160 6.57 -17.33 13.45
C GLY A 160 5.30 -17.36 12.59
N PRO A 161 4.86 -18.56 12.16
CA PRO A 161 3.68 -18.72 11.29
C PRO A 161 2.37 -18.15 11.85
N ALA A 162 2.31 -17.83 13.15
CA ALA A 162 1.15 -17.20 13.78
C ALA A 162 0.80 -15.83 13.18
N VAL A 163 1.77 -15.14 12.54
CA VAL A 163 1.53 -13.87 11.81
C VAL A 163 0.37 -13.98 10.82
N PHE A 164 0.20 -15.14 10.19
CA PHE A 164 -0.83 -15.35 9.18
C PHE A 164 -2.25 -15.38 9.75
N GLY A 165 -2.41 -15.56 11.06
CA GLY A 165 -3.70 -15.43 11.76
C GLY A 165 -4.26 -14.00 11.74
N ARG A 166 -3.44 -12.99 11.42
CA ARG A 166 -3.86 -11.59 11.27
C ARG A 166 -4.59 -11.31 9.94
N PHE A 167 -4.57 -12.26 9.02
CA PHE A 167 -5.12 -12.14 7.66
C PHE A 167 -6.31 -13.08 7.47
N ASN A 168 -7.44 -12.55 7.00
CA ASN A 168 -8.67 -13.32 6.81
C ASN A 168 -8.52 -14.49 5.82
N GLN A 169 -7.62 -14.36 4.85
CA GLN A 169 -7.30 -15.34 3.83
C GLN A 169 -6.20 -16.34 4.27
N GLY A 170 -5.71 -16.21 5.51
CA GLY A 170 -4.63 -17.03 6.06
C GLY A 170 -3.32 -16.91 5.28
N ARG A 171 -2.43 -17.88 5.48
CA ARG A 171 -1.11 -17.90 4.86
C ARG A 171 -1.20 -17.98 3.34
N ASP A 172 -1.85 -19.02 2.83
CA ASP A 172 -1.78 -19.38 1.42
C ASP A 172 -2.40 -18.28 0.53
N GLY A 173 -3.55 -17.73 0.92
CA GLY A 173 -4.16 -16.61 0.20
C GLY A 173 -3.32 -15.32 0.26
N THR A 174 -2.63 -15.07 1.38
CA THR A 174 -1.73 -13.90 1.51
C THR A 174 -0.52 -14.05 0.60
N LEU A 175 0.15 -15.20 0.66
CA LEU A 175 1.31 -15.48 -0.18
C LEU A 175 0.93 -15.44 -1.66
N GLN A 176 -0.18 -16.08 -2.05
CA GLN A 176 -0.62 -16.09 -3.44
C GLN A 176 -0.89 -14.67 -3.95
N TYR A 177 -1.55 -13.82 -3.17
CA TYR A 177 -1.82 -12.45 -3.59
C TYR A 177 -0.53 -11.65 -3.83
N TYR A 178 0.45 -11.75 -2.91
CA TYR A 178 1.74 -11.07 -3.07
C TYR A 178 2.55 -11.61 -4.26
N ARG A 179 2.50 -12.92 -4.49
CA ARG A 179 3.12 -13.55 -5.66
C ARG A 179 2.53 -13.05 -6.97
N LEU A 180 1.20 -12.99 -7.06
CA LEU A 180 0.51 -12.47 -8.25
C LEU A 180 0.78 -10.98 -8.46
N LEU A 181 0.85 -10.18 -7.39
CA LEU A 181 1.25 -8.77 -7.47
C LEU A 181 2.66 -8.63 -8.06
N ALA A 182 3.64 -9.34 -7.49
CA ALA A 182 5.02 -9.27 -7.94
C ALA A 182 5.17 -9.75 -9.41
N ASP A 183 4.45 -10.81 -9.81
CA ASP A 183 4.41 -11.27 -11.20
C ASP A 183 3.82 -10.22 -12.15
N THR A 184 2.76 -9.53 -11.73
CA THR A 184 2.11 -8.49 -12.54
C THR A 184 3.03 -7.29 -12.70
N TYR A 185 3.59 -6.75 -11.62
CA TYR A 185 4.54 -5.62 -11.69
C TYR A 185 5.76 -5.93 -12.56
N GLN A 186 6.35 -7.12 -12.42
CA GLN A 186 7.51 -7.56 -13.20
C GLN A 186 7.23 -7.65 -14.71
N ARG A 187 5.98 -7.77 -15.13
CA ARG A 187 5.58 -7.86 -16.55
C ARG A 187 5.22 -6.51 -17.18
N LEU A 188 5.09 -5.44 -16.39
CA LEU A 188 4.74 -4.11 -16.92
C LEU A 188 5.89 -3.54 -17.76
N ARG A 189 5.58 -3.17 -19.01
CA ARG A 189 6.54 -2.64 -20.00
C ARG A 189 6.04 -1.36 -20.67
N MET A 190 5.15 -0.63 -20.01
CA MET A 190 4.60 0.62 -20.54
C MET A 190 5.71 1.68 -20.68
N PRO A 191 5.67 2.57 -21.70
CA PRO A 191 6.74 3.52 -21.95
C PRO A 191 7.11 4.41 -20.74
N ASP A 192 6.11 4.85 -19.98
CA ASP A 192 6.28 5.66 -18.77
C ASP A 192 6.91 4.87 -17.61
N VAL A 193 6.60 3.57 -17.48
CA VAL A 193 7.27 2.65 -16.54
C VAL A 193 8.73 2.42 -16.94
N LEU A 194 8.99 2.17 -18.24
CA LEU A 194 10.35 1.95 -18.75
C LEU A 194 11.23 3.19 -18.62
N ALA A 195 10.64 4.37 -18.69
CA ALA A 195 11.32 5.65 -18.48
C ALA A 195 11.73 5.90 -17.01
N ARG A 196 11.29 5.07 -16.05
CA ARG A 196 11.61 5.19 -14.62
C ARG A 196 12.42 4.00 -14.10
N PRO A 197 13.77 4.03 -14.17
CA PRO A 197 14.62 2.95 -13.68
C PRO A 197 14.44 2.64 -12.19
N ARG A 198 14.15 3.66 -11.36
CA ARG A 198 13.90 3.47 -9.92
C ARG A 198 12.58 2.74 -9.66
N LEU A 199 11.54 2.97 -10.45
CA LEU A 199 10.30 2.20 -10.36
C LEU A 199 10.53 0.73 -10.72
N GLN A 200 11.32 0.45 -11.75
CA GLN A 200 11.71 -0.92 -12.09
C GLN A 200 12.51 -1.60 -10.97
N ALA A 201 13.40 -0.85 -10.31
CA ALA A 201 14.13 -1.34 -9.14
C ALA A 201 13.19 -1.62 -7.94
N LEU A 202 12.14 -0.81 -7.73
CA LEU A 202 11.10 -1.06 -6.73
C LEU A 202 10.38 -2.39 -7.00
N PHE A 203 10.00 -2.64 -8.26
CA PHE A 203 9.36 -3.90 -8.63
C PHE A 203 10.28 -5.10 -8.40
N ALA A 204 11.58 -4.97 -8.70
CA ALA A 204 12.57 -6.02 -8.43
C ALA A 204 12.80 -6.26 -6.94
N GLU A 205 12.76 -5.21 -6.13
CA GLU A 205 12.88 -5.31 -4.69
C GLU A 205 11.64 -5.98 -4.05
N LEU A 206 10.45 -5.68 -4.56
CA LEU A 206 9.23 -6.38 -4.18
C LEU A 206 9.32 -7.87 -4.55
N GLU A 207 9.73 -8.21 -5.77
CA GLU A 207 9.97 -9.60 -6.21
C GLU A 207 10.87 -10.35 -5.23
N ARG A 208 12.05 -9.75 -4.94
CA ARG A 208 13.03 -10.34 -4.04
C ARG A 208 12.48 -10.56 -2.62
N THR A 209 11.71 -9.59 -2.12
CA THR A 209 11.08 -9.67 -0.79
C THR A 209 10.03 -10.77 -0.75
N VAL A 210 9.18 -10.86 -1.77
CA VAL A 210 8.14 -11.91 -1.86
C VAL A 210 8.78 -13.29 -1.95
N GLY A 211 9.80 -13.48 -2.80
CA GLY A 211 10.51 -14.77 -2.88
C GLY A 211 11.19 -15.17 -1.57
N THR A 212 11.69 -14.19 -0.80
CA THR A 212 12.24 -14.44 0.54
C THR A 212 11.14 -14.89 1.51
N LEU A 213 9.96 -14.25 1.47
CA LEU A 213 8.82 -14.61 2.30
C LEU A 213 8.31 -16.03 1.98
N GLU A 214 8.23 -16.40 0.70
CA GLU A 214 7.85 -17.75 0.27
C GLU A 214 8.84 -18.80 0.78
N THR A 215 10.14 -18.52 0.61
CA THR A 215 11.22 -19.41 1.07
C THR A 215 11.19 -19.58 2.59
N ALA A 216 10.96 -18.49 3.34
CA ALA A 216 10.81 -18.54 4.80
C ALA A 216 9.59 -19.37 5.24
N CYS A 217 8.59 -19.53 4.36
CA CYS A 217 7.44 -20.41 4.57
C CYS A 217 7.66 -21.85 4.07
N GLY A 218 8.85 -22.18 3.54
CA GLY A 218 9.18 -23.49 2.97
C GLY A 218 8.50 -23.76 1.62
N LEU A 219 8.18 -22.71 0.86
CA LEU A 219 7.47 -22.79 -0.41
C LEU A 219 8.29 -22.22 -1.55
N THR A 220 8.05 -22.73 -2.76
CA THR A 220 8.51 -22.14 -4.02
C THR A 220 7.44 -21.23 -4.61
N ALA A 221 7.87 -20.26 -5.43
CA ALA A 221 6.96 -19.38 -6.18
C ALA A 221 5.95 -20.17 -7.04
N GLU A 222 6.34 -21.33 -7.60
CA GLU A 222 5.44 -22.18 -8.37
C GLU A 222 4.33 -22.80 -7.51
N GLN A 223 4.67 -23.32 -6.34
CA GLN A 223 3.68 -23.85 -5.40
C GLN A 223 2.71 -22.75 -4.94
N VAL A 224 3.21 -21.54 -4.68
CA VAL A 224 2.39 -20.41 -4.23
C VAL A 224 1.44 -19.94 -5.32
N ARG A 225 1.88 -19.89 -6.59
CA ARG A 225 0.99 -19.58 -7.73
C ARG A 225 -0.16 -20.56 -7.85
N ALA A 226 0.07 -21.84 -7.56
CA ALA A 226 -0.90 -22.91 -7.74
C ALA A 226 -1.99 -22.97 -6.65
N PHE A 227 -1.91 -22.17 -5.58
CA PHE A 227 -2.92 -22.16 -4.53
C PHE A 227 -4.34 -21.83 -5.06
N PRO A 228 -5.41 -22.42 -4.50
CA PRO A 228 -6.75 -22.28 -5.08
C PRO A 228 -7.44 -20.94 -4.78
N ASN A 229 -6.84 -20.05 -3.97
CA ASN A 229 -7.51 -18.87 -3.44
C ASN A 229 -7.82 -17.82 -4.52
N LEU A 230 -6.91 -17.62 -5.48
CA LEU A 230 -7.00 -16.64 -6.56
C LEU A 230 -6.88 -17.26 -7.97
N ASN A 231 -7.14 -18.57 -8.09
CA ASN A 231 -7.27 -19.27 -9.38
C ASN A 231 -8.64 -19.06 -10.04
#